data_AF-A0A3D5HCF0-F1
#
_entry.id   AF-A0A3D5HCF0-F1
#
_cell.length_a   1.000
_cell.length_b   1.000
_cell.length_c   1.000
_cell.angle_alpha   90.00
_cell.angle_beta   90.00
_cell.angle_gamma   90.00
#
_symmetry.space_group_name_H-M   'P 1'
#
loop_
_entity.id
_entity.type
_entity.pdbx_description
1 polymer ?
#
loop_
_entity_poly.entity_id
_entity_poly.type
_entity_poly.pdbx_seq_one_letter_code
_entity_poly.pdbx_strand_id
1 'polypeptide(L)'
;MRKHREKKNIMSRVQWLVLIAIGAILITLCCVEVMRGEDPRSANKEALARDLSNLALRAQDYYHRPISKGGGQGTFTGLTCDAAGLAKLTSKGMNVDGTFSILTAGCGTSVELQAVGTQLGTDGSLIFIRIDVFADSTYITFCN
;
A
#
# COMPACT_ATOMS: atom_id res chain seq x y z
N MET A 1 -40.09 -4.11 53.58
CA MET A 1 -40.48 -3.94 52.15
C MET A 1 -39.89 -2.71 51.43
N ARG A 2 -39.37 -1.68 52.11
CA ARG A 2 -38.76 -0.50 51.45
C ARG A 2 -37.39 -0.78 50.79
N LYS A 3 -36.51 -1.54 51.45
CA LYS A 3 -35.16 -1.92 50.94
C LYS A 3 -35.17 -2.68 49.61
N HIS A 4 -36.23 -3.42 49.29
CA HIS A 4 -36.30 -4.21 48.04
C HIS A 4 -36.68 -3.35 46.82
N ARG A 5 -37.47 -2.29 47.03
CA ARG A 5 -37.81 -1.33 45.95
C ARG A 5 -36.65 -0.42 45.60
N GLU A 6 -35.85 -0.07 46.61
CA GLU A 6 -34.64 0.74 46.43
C GLU A 6 -33.56 -0.01 45.65
N LYS A 7 -33.31 -1.29 45.98
CA LYS A 7 -32.43 -2.16 45.18
C LYS A 7 -32.91 -2.30 43.74
N LYS A 8 -34.22 -2.38 43.50
CA LYS A 8 -34.78 -2.48 42.14
C LYS A 8 -34.58 -1.20 41.32
N ASN A 9 -34.70 -0.02 41.95
CA ASN A 9 -34.45 1.27 41.31
C ASN A 9 -32.96 1.52 41.04
N ILE A 10 -32.07 1.00 41.89
CA ILE A 10 -30.63 1.04 41.66
C ILE A 10 -30.26 0.04 40.55
N MET A 11 -30.81 -1.18 40.59
CA MET A 11 -30.55 -2.20 39.57
C MET A 11 -30.99 -1.72 38.18
N SER A 12 -32.18 -1.09 38.06
CA SER A 12 -32.63 -0.54 36.78
C SER A 12 -31.76 0.61 36.29
N ARG A 13 -31.27 1.48 37.18
CA ARG A 13 -30.33 2.57 36.82
C ARG A 13 -28.95 2.04 36.42
N VAL A 14 -28.44 1.02 37.13
CA VAL A 14 -27.15 0.39 36.82
C VAL A 14 -27.22 -0.37 35.49
N GLN A 15 -28.35 -0.97 35.14
CA GLN A 15 -28.55 -1.61 33.83
C GLN A 15 -28.35 -0.63 32.66
N TRP A 16 -28.89 0.59 32.75
CA TRP A 16 -28.67 1.62 31.73
C TRP A 16 -27.21 2.06 31.63
N LEU A 17 -26.52 2.19 32.77
CA LEU A 17 -25.11 2.55 32.79
C LEU A 17 -24.22 1.48 32.13
N VAL A 18 -24.52 0.19 32.37
CA VAL A 18 -23.77 -0.92 31.76
C VAL A 18 -24.03 -1.02 30.25
N LEU A 19 -25.27 -0.82 29.80
CA LEU A 19 -25.64 -0.84 28.38
C LEU A 19 -24.88 0.23 27.57
N ILE A 20 -24.76 1.45 28.10
CA ILE A 20 -24.03 2.54 27.46
C ILE A 20 -22.53 2.23 27.40
N ALA A 21 -21.95 1.70 28.48
CA ALA A 21 -20.53 1.36 28.52
C ALA A 21 -20.15 0.28 27.50
N ILE A 22 -21.00 -0.75 27.32
CA ILE A 22 -20.77 -1.79 26.32
C ILE A 22 -20.93 -1.23 24.89
N GLY A 23 -21.90 -0.36 24.65
CA GLY A 23 -22.10 0.28 23.35
C GLY A 23 -20.91 1.16 22.92
N ALA A 24 -20.32 1.92 23.84
CA ALA A 24 -19.17 2.78 23.56
C ALA A 24 -17.92 1.99 23.11
N ILE A 25 -17.65 0.84 23.73
CA ILE A 25 -16.51 -0.02 23.38
C ILE A 25 -16.63 -0.54 21.93
N LEU A 26 -17.85 -0.90 21.50
CA LEU A 26 -18.10 -1.40 20.16
C LEU A 26 -17.97 -0.30 19.09
N ILE A 27 -18.42 0.93 19.38
CA ILE A 27 -18.36 2.05 18.43
C ILE A 27 -16.91 2.48 18.18
N THR A 28 -16.07 2.52 19.22
CA THR A 28 -14.66 2.96 19.07
C THR A 28 -13.84 2.01 18.21
N LEU A 29 -14.08 0.70 18.28
CA LEU A 29 -13.39 -0.28 17.42
C LEU A 29 -13.92 -0.28 15.97
N CYS A 30 -15.16 0.15 15.75
CA CYS A 30 -15.80 0.17 14.43
C CYS A 30 -15.31 1.32 13.53
N CYS A 31 -14.87 2.43 14.12
CA CYS A 31 -14.51 3.66 13.38
C CYS A 31 -13.29 3.50 12.46
N VAL A 32 -12.40 2.53 12.74
CA VAL A 32 -11.16 2.33 11.97
C VAL A 32 -11.40 1.67 10.60
N GLU A 33 -12.53 0.99 10.41
CA GLU A 33 -12.81 0.22 9.18
C GLU A 33 -13.71 0.99 8.18
N VAL A 34 -14.28 2.15 8.57
CA VAL A 34 -15.25 2.91 7.75
C VAL A 34 -14.63 3.56 6.51
N MET A 35 -13.31 3.69 6.45
CA MET A 35 -12.62 4.28 5.29
C MET A 35 -12.38 3.28 4.14
N ARG A 36 -12.85 2.03 4.24
CA ARG A 36 -12.70 1.01 3.19
C ARG A 36 -13.95 0.91 2.28
N GLY A 37 -14.65 2.02 2.10
CA GLY A 37 -15.87 2.12 1.29
C GLY A 37 -15.65 2.09 -0.23
N GLU A 38 -14.44 1.81 -0.68
CA GLU A 38 -14.12 1.64 -2.10
C GLU A 38 -14.08 0.16 -2.43
N ASP A 39 -14.52 -0.21 -3.64
CA ASP A 39 -14.36 -1.56 -4.16
C ASP A 39 -12.95 -2.08 -3.81
N PRO A 40 -12.81 -3.30 -3.26
CA PRO A 40 -11.52 -3.81 -2.79
C PRO A 40 -10.43 -3.75 -3.88
N ARG A 41 -10.87 -3.75 -5.14
CA ARG A 41 -10.07 -3.61 -6.36
C ARG A 41 -9.51 -2.20 -6.57
N SER A 42 -10.31 -1.17 -6.29
CA SER A 42 -9.87 0.23 -6.38
C SER A 42 -8.86 0.54 -5.29
N ALA A 43 -9.16 0.12 -4.05
CA ALA A 43 -8.23 0.24 -2.93
C ALA A 43 -6.88 -0.48 -3.22
N ASN A 44 -6.92 -1.66 -3.84
CA ASN A 44 -5.70 -2.36 -4.25
C ASN A 44 -4.94 -1.59 -5.35
N LYS A 45 -5.64 -1.06 -6.37
CA LYS A 45 -5.02 -0.24 -7.42
C LYS A 45 -4.31 0.98 -6.84
N GLU A 46 -4.93 1.68 -5.90
CA GLU A 46 -4.33 2.84 -5.25
C GLU A 46 -3.14 2.48 -4.37
N ALA A 47 -3.23 1.37 -3.62
CA ALA A 47 -2.11 0.85 -2.83
C ALA A 47 -0.92 0.50 -3.72
N LEU A 48 -1.14 -0.23 -4.83
CA LEU A 48 -0.09 -0.53 -5.80
C LEU A 48 0.51 0.72 -6.43
N ALA A 49 -0.32 1.68 -6.84
CA ALA A 49 0.14 2.91 -7.45
C ALA A 49 1.04 3.71 -6.48
N ARG A 50 0.64 3.82 -5.20
CA ARG A 50 1.43 4.47 -4.15
C ARG A 50 2.77 3.77 -3.93
N ASP A 51 2.78 2.45 -3.83
CA ASP A 51 4.01 1.68 -3.63
C ASP A 51 4.93 1.77 -4.86
N LEU A 52 4.37 1.73 -6.06
CA LEU A 52 5.12 1.87 -7.31
C LEU A 52 5.70 3.28 -7.48
N SER A 53 4.97 4.33 -7.11
CA SER A 53 5.49 5.70 -7.06
C SER A 53 6.64 5.84 -6.06
N ASN A 54 6.53 5.23 -4.87
CA ASN A 54 7.63 5.20 -3.91
C ASN A 54 8.86 4.47 -4.49
N LEU A 55 8.67 3.39 -5.23
CA LEU A 55 9.76 2.66 -5.87
C LEU A 55 10.42 3.50 -6.97
N ALA A 56 9.64 4.25 -7.74
CA ALA A 56 10.14 5.14 -8.77
C ALA A 56 10.96 6.30 -8.21
N LEU A 57 10.53 6.90 -7.09
CA LEU A 57 11.32 7.92 -6.38
C LEU A 57 12.68 7.35 -5.94
N ARG A 58 12.72 6.10 -5.47
CA ARG A 58 13.98 5.42 -5.13
C ARG A 58 14.85 5.15 -6.34
N ALA A 59 14.26 4.87 -7.50
CA ALA A 59 15.00 4.71 -8.74
C ALA A 59 15.60 6.04 -9.23
N GLN A 60 14.88 7.16 -9.08
CA GLN A 60 15.42 8.49 -9.36
C GLN A 60 16.54 8.88 -8.39
N ASP A 61 16.38 8.54 -7.11
CA ASP A 61 17.44 8.76 -6.12
C ASP A 61 18.65 7.84 -6.38
N TYR A 62 18.45 6.61 -6.86
CA TYR A 62 19.54 5.77 -7.38
C TYR A 62 20.29 6.46 -8.53
N TYR A 63 19.58 7.06 -9.49
CA TYR A 63 20.18 7.79 -10.61
C TYR A 63 21.12 8.91 -10.15
N HIS A 64 20.70 9.70 -9.16
CA HIS A 64 21.48 10.83 -8.65
C HIS A 64 22.61 10.42 -7.69
N ARG A 65 22.55 9.23 -7.09
CA ARG A 65 23.57 8.76 -6.15
C ARG A 65 24.86 8.36 -6.87
N PRO A 66 26.04 8.68 -6.28
CA PRO A 66 27.32 8.25 -6.83
C PRO A 66 27.54 6.73 -6.66
N ILE A 67 28.29 6.11 -7.58
CA ILE A 67 28.60 4.66 -7.63
C ILE A 67 29.26 4.21 -6.32
N SER A 68 30.08 5.08 -5.69
CA SER A 68 30.74 4.80 -4.41
C SER A 68 29.76 4.58 -3.24
N LYS A 69 28.49 4.94 -3.40
CA LYS A 69 27.41 4.69 -2.45
C LYS A 69 26.38 3.68 -2.97
N GLY A 70 26.71 2.94 -4.03
CA GLY A 70 25.82 1.99 -4.67
C GLY A 70 24.72 2.64 -5.52
N GLY A 71 24.97 3.84 -6.06
CA GLY A 71 24.08 4.53 -7.00
C GLY A 71 24.47 4.37 -8.47
N GLY A 72 23.79 5.13 -9.33
CA GLY A 72 23.85 5.05 -10.78
C GLY A 72 24.77 6.04 -11.50
N GLN A 73 25.33 7.07 -10.82
CA GLN A 73 26.15 8.13 -11.45
C GLN A 73 25.49 8.74 -12.71
N GLY A 74 24.20 9.03 -12.64
CA GLY A 74 23.44 9.54 -13.78
C GLY A 74 23.10 8.48 -14.82
N THR A 75 23.02 7.20 -14.43
CA THR A 75 22.55 6.10 -15.29
C THR A 75 21.68 5.11 -14.53
N PHE A 76 20.73 4.47 -15.21
CA PHE A 76 19.94 3.36 -14.63
C PHE A 76 20.54 1.98 -14.95
N THR A 77 21.73 1.90 -15.56
CA THR A 77 22.38 0.65 -16.02
C THR A 77 22.60 -0.39 -14.92
N GLY A 78 22.59 0.02 -13.65
CA GLY A 78 22.68 -0.91 -12.52
C GLY A 78 21.36 -1.50 -12.04
N LEU A 79 20.22 -1.11 -12.62
CA LEU A 79 18.89 -1.66 -12.35
C LEU A 79 18.58 -2.74 -13.39
N THR A 80 19.04 -3.97 -13.14
CA THR A 80 18.76 -5.12 -13.99
C THR A 80 17.36 -5.66 -13.75
N CYS A 81 16.80 -6.39 -14.72
CA CYS A 81 15.52 -7.12 -14.56
C CYS A 81 15.58 -8.21 -13.48
N ASP A 82 16.78 -8.56 -13.00
CA ASP A 82 16.98 -9.59 -11.99
C ASP A 82 16.62 -9.10 -10.58
N ALA A 83 16.42 -10.05 -9.67
CA ALA A 83 16.20 -9.78 -8.25
C ALA A 83 17.32 -8.90 -7.64
N ALA A 84 18.54 -8.95 -8.18
CA ALA A 84 19.65 -8.10 -7.76
C ALA A 84 19.46 -6.61 -8.14
N GLY A 85 18.82 -6.32 -9.28
CA GLY A 85 18.48 -4.95 -9.68
C GLY A 85 17.34 -4.40 -8.83
N LEU A 86 16.31 -5.21 -8.59
CA LEU A 86 15.20 -4.85 -7.71
C LEU A 86 15.65 -4.64 -6.27
N ALA A 87 16.59 -5.46 -5.77
CA ALA A 87 17.15 -5.35 -4.43
C ALA A 87 17.83 -3.99 -4.14
N LYS A 88 18.29 -3.27 -5.18
CA LYS A 88 18.86 -1.92 -5.04
C LYS A 88 17.79 -0.85 -4.77
N LEU A 89 16.55 -1.11 -5.17
CA LEU A 89 15.41 -0.20 -5.00
C LEU A 89 14.57 -0.58 -3.78
N THR A 90 14.33 -1.88 -3.60
CA THR A 90 13.54 -2.41 -2.51
C THR A 90 14.06 -3.76 -2.06
N SER A 91 14.15 -3.94 -0.73
CA SER A 91 14.43 -5.22 -0.10
C SER A 91 13.18 -6.12 0.00
N LYS A 92 12.01 -5.59 -0.36
CA LYS A 92 10.73 -6.32 -0.41
C LYS A 92 10.18 -6.21 -1.83
N GLY A 93 10.40 -7.24 -2.65
CA GLY A 93 9.84 -7.34 -4.00
C GLY A 93 8.37 -7.79 -4.03
N MET A 94 7.77 -8.07 -2.87
CA MET A 94 6.40 -8.53 -2.74
C MET A 94 5.80 -8.00 -1.43
N ASN A 95 4.59 -7.45 -1.51
CA ASN A 95 3.76 -7.03 -0.39
C ASN A 95 2.40 -7.76 -0.45
N VAL A 96 1.54 -7.49 0.54
CA VAL A 96 0.16 -8.03 0.58
C VAL A 96 -0.66 -7.61 -0.65
N ASP A 97 -0.35 -6.44 -1.22
CA ASP A 97 -1.09 -5.84 -2.33
C ASP A 97 -0.63 -6.41 -3.69
N GLY A 98 0.65 -6.76 -3.84
CA GLY A 98 1.21 -7.17 -5.14
C GLY A 98 2.69 -7.55 -5.14
N THR A 99 3.16 -8.01 -6.31
CA THR A 99 4.56 -8.28 -6.62
C THR A 99 5.12 -7.15 -7.48
N PHE A 100 6.32 -6.66 -7.17
CA PHE A 100 7.01 -5.62 -7.90
C PHE A 100 8.20 -6.23 -8.66
N SER A 101 8.38 -5.84 -9.92
CA SER A 101 9.46 -6.31 -10.78
C SER A 101 9.96 -5.18 -11.68
N ILE A 102 11.20 -5.31 -12.17
CA ILE A 102 11.72 -4.44 -13.23
C ILE A 102 11.39 -5.13 -14.55
N LEU A 103 10.50 -4.53 -15.35
CA LEU A 103 10.08 -5.13 -16.63
C LEU A 103 11.17 -4.98 -17.69
N THR A 104 11.74 -3.78 -17.77
CA THR A 104 12.80 -3.45 -18.72
C THR A 104 14.00 -2.93 -17.95
N ALA A 105 15.14 -3.59 -18.12
CA ALA A 105 16.39 -3.21 -17.46
C ALA A 105 16.73 -1.75 -17.77
N GLY A 106 17.24 -1.04 -16.77
CA GLY A 106 17.54 0.37 -16.89
C GLY A 106 18.63 0.65 -17.93
N CYS A 107 18.35 1.58 -18.83
CA CYS A 107 19.30 2.15 -19.77
C CYS A 107 19.95 3.40 -19.14
N GLY A 108 20.85 4.09 -19.86
CA GLY A 108 21.40 5.36 -19.38
C GLY A 108 20.34 6.44 -19.08
N THR A 109 19.12 6.30 -19.62
CA THR A 109 18.08 7.34 -19.63
C THR A 109 16.78 6.96 -18.95
N SER A 110 16.45 5.66 -18.84
CA SER A 110 15.16 5.20 -18.33
C SER A 110 15.21 3.79 -17.76
N VAL A 111 14.25 3.45 -16.91
CA VAL A 111 13.97 2.08 -16.42
C VAL A 111 12.45 1.88 -16.33
N GLU A 112 11.97 0.69 -16.66
CA GLU A 112 10.54 0.37 -16.56
C GLU A 112 10.29 -0.55 -15.37
N LEU A 113 9.45 -0.11 -14.45
CA LEU A 113 9.03 -0.85 -13.26
C LEU A 113 7.59 -1.33 -13.45
N GLN A 114 7.30 -2.54 -12.99
CA GLN A 114 5.97 -3.13 -13.01
C GLN A 114 5.56 -3.53 -11.58
N ALA A 115 4.30 -3.30 -11.26
CA ALA A 115 3.61 -3.89 -10.12
C ALA A 115 2.48 -4.78 -10.62
N VAL A 116 2.39 -6.00 -10.12
CA VAL A 116 1.30 -6.96 -10.40
C VAL A 116 0.52 -7.17 -9.12
N GLY A 117 -0.75 -6.77 -9.12
CA GLY A 117 -1.64 -6.88 -7.98
C GLY A 117 -2.05 -8.32 -7.73
N THR A 118 -2.28 -8.68 -6.46
CA THR A 118 -2.80 -10.00 -6.07
C THR A 118 -4.31 -10.15 -6.32
N GLN A 119 -5.02 -9.05 -6.58
CA GLN A 119 -6.44 -9.04 -6.89
C GLN A 119 -6.71 -9.02 -8.40
N LEU A 120 -7.70 -9.80 -8.83
CA LEU A 120 -8.17 -9.86 -10.21
C LEU A 120 -8.92 -8.57 -10.58
N GLY A 121 -8.60 -8.01 -11.74
CA GLY A 121 -9.32 -6.95 -12.41
C GLY A 121 -10.71 -7.39 -12.87
N THR A 122 -11.49 -6.42 -13.35
CA THR A 122 -12.89 -6.62 -13.76
C THR A 122 -13.04 -7.68 -14.87
N ASP A 123 -11.98 -7.89 -15.65
CA ASP A 123 -11.91 -8.83 -16.77
C ASP A 123 -11.39 -10.23 -16.40
N GLY A 124 -11.11 -10.48 -15.11
CA GLY A 124 -10.56 -11.76 -14.64
C GLY A 124 -9.04 -11.91 -14.81
N SER A 125 -8.35 -10.89 -15.32
CA SER A 125 -6.89 -10.78 -15.38
C SER A 125 -6.33 -10.10 -14.13
N LEU A 126 -5.08 -10.39 -13.74
CA LEU A 126 -4.42 -9.65 -12.65
C LEU A 126 -4.23 -8.19 -13.06
N ILE A 127 -4.46 -7.26 -12.14
CA ILE A 127 -4.20 -5.84 -12.40
C ILE A 127 -2.70 -5.62 -12.44
N PHE A 128 -2.17 -5.01 -13.50
CA PHE A 128 -0.76 -4.61 -13.54
C PHE A 128 -0.60 -3.13 -13.84
N ILE A 129 0.27 -2.48 -13.08
CA ILE A 129 0.62 -1.07 -13.23
C ILE A 129 2.07 -1.02 -13.69
N ARG A 130 2.35 -0.20 -14.70
CA ARG A 130 3.70 0.04 -15.19
C ARG A 130 4.07 1.50 -14.93
N ILE A 131 5.31 1.74 -14.55
CA ILE A 131 5.86 3.08 -14.47
C ILE A 131 7.20 3.13 -15.19
N ASP A 132 7.28 4.04 -16.16
CA ASP A 132 8.54 4.40 -16.79
C ASP A 132 9.19 5.50 -15.97
N VAL A 133 10.39 5.26 -15.49
CA VAL A 133 11.16 6.20 -14.68
C VAL A 133 12.29 6.75 -15.51
N PHE A 134 12.31 8.07 -15.65
CA PHE A 134 13.39 8.86 -16.24
C PHE A 134 14.10 9.66 -15.14
N ALA A 135 15.24 10.28 -15.47
CA ALA A 135 16.04 11.08 -14.54
C ALA A 135 15.19 12.10 -13.75
N ASP A 136 14.33 12.84 -14.46
CA ASP A 136 13.55 13.96 -13.92
C ASP A 136 12.03 13.79 -14.08
N SER A 137 11.56 12.65 -14.58
CA SER A 137 10.15 12.41 -14.88
C SER A 137 9.76 10.96 -14.68
N THR A 138 8.47 10.72 -14.45
CA THR A 138 7.89 9.37 -14.40
C THR A 138 6.58 9.34 -15.16
N TYR A 139 6.32 8.25 -15.87
CA TYR A 139 5.07 8.04 -16.60
C TYR A 139 4.38 6.76 -16.10
N ILE A 140 3.17 6.88 -15.57
CA ILE A 140 2.39 5.73 -15.04
C ILE A 140 1.38 5.29 -16.08
N THR A 141 1.40 4.01 -16.40
CA THR A 141 0.42 3.35 -17.28
C THR A 141 -0.33 2.29 -16.48
N PHE A 142 -1.66 2.37 -16.50
CA PHE A 142 -2.53 1.35 -15.93
C PHE A 142 -2.92 0.36 -17.01
N CYS A 143 -2.76 -0.94 -16.73
CA CYS A 143 -3.19 -2.00 -17.62
C CYS A 143 -4.11 -2.97 -16.86
N ASN A 144 -5.10 -3.52 -17.57
CA ASN A 144 -6.09 -4.46 -17.04
C ASN A 144 -6.18 -5.68 -17.95
#